data_AF-A0A944MX26-F1
#
_entry.id   AF-A0A944MX26-F1
#
_cell.length_a   1.000
_cell.length_b   1.000
_cell.length_c   1.000
_cell.angle_alpha   90.00
_cell.angle_beta   90.00
_cell.angle_gamma   90.00
#
_symmetry.space_group_name_H-M   'P 1'
#
loop_
_entity.id
_entity.type
_entity.pdbx_description
1 polymer ?
#
loop_
_entity_poly.entity_id
_entity_poly.type
_entity_poly.pdbx_seq_one_letter_code
_entity_poly.pdbx_strand_id
1 'polypeptide(L)'
;VSSRECRKLYWTPEDFGIRTASGSKRKDLLVANAAESAACIATVLFGELGPARDVVLLNAAAVLWAAGSAASLPEARVLAEQAIDTGKAKQKLHDLVKFSQQAER
;
A
#
# COMPACT_ATOMS: atom_id res chain seq x y z
N VAL A 1 -5.76 28.98 22.39
CA VAL A 1 -5.88 28.20 21.13
C VAL A 1 -4.53 27.54 20.87
N SER A 2 -4.41 26.24 21.12
CA SER A 2 -3.15 25.50 20.89
C SER A 2 -2.90 25.41 19.39
N SER A 3 -1.87 26.08 18.89
CA SER A 3 -1.43 25.95 17.50
C SER A 3 -0.98 24.52 17.28
N ARG A 4 -1.63 23.80 16.35
CA ARG A 4 -1.14 22.49 15.90
C ARG A 4 0.24 22.70 15.29
N GLU A 5 1.27 22.18 15.94
CA GLU A 5 2.63 22.22 15.45
C GLU A 5 2.71 21.35 14.18
N CYS A 6 3.13 21.94 13.06
CA CYS A 6 3.34 21.21 11.82
C CYS A 6 4.82 20.88 11.69
N ARG A 7 5.14 19.59 11.55
CA ARG A 7 6.51 19.09 11.35
C ARG A 7 6.65 18.51 9.96
N LYS A 8 7.77 18.81 9.29
CA LYS A 8 8.14 18.19 8.03
C LYS A 8 9.05 17.00 8.31
N LEU A 9 8.76 15.88 7.66
CA LEU A 9 9.54 14.64 7.73
C LEU A 9 9.94 14.23 6.32
N TYR A 10 11.06 13.53 6.21
CA TYR A 10 11.57 12.96 4.97
C TYR A 10 11.91 11.50 5.23
N TRP A 11 11.67 10.65 4.24
CA TRP A 11 12.00 9.22 4.31
C TRP A 11 12.37 8.67 2.94
N THR A 12 13.13 7.59 2.95
CA THR A 12 13.42 6.73 1.80
C THR A 12 12.75 5.36 1.98
N PRO A 13 12.70 4.52 0.94
CA PRO A 13 12.18 3.15 1.08
C PRO A 13 12.88 2.35 2.19
N GLU A 14 14.17 2.60 2.41
CA GLU A 14 14.99 1.91 3.41
C GLU A 14 14.53 2.21 4.84
N ASP A 15 13.94 3.38 5.12
CA ASP A 15 13.36 3.72 6.43
C ASP A 15 12.15 2.83 6.79
N PHE A 16 11.51 2.22 5.79
CA PHE A 16 10.46 1.23 5.97
C PHE A 16 11.02 -0.20 6.05
N GLY A 17 12.31 -0.39 5.74
CA GLY A 17 12.95 -1.70 5.59
C GLY A 17 12.79 -2.31 4.19
N ILE A 18 12.37 -1.53 3.19
CA ILE A 18 12.28 -1.98 1.80
C ILE A 18 13.55 -1.57 1.08
N ARG A 19 14.27 -2.55 0.51
CA ARG A 19 15.46 -2.25 -0.29
C ARG A 19 15.02 -1.84 -1.68
N THR A 20 15.36 -0.61 -2.09
CA THR A 20 15.16 -0.19 -3.47
C THR A 20 15.97 -1.11 -4.39
N ALA A 21 15.30 -1.93 -5.22
CA ALA A 21 16.03 -2.78 -6.15
C ALA A 21 16.76 -1.92 -7.18
N SER A 22 18.06 -2.17 -7.40
CA SER A 22 18.92 -1.36 -8.29
C SER A 22 18.44 -1.31 -9.75
N GLY A 23 17.46 -2.14 -10.12
CA GLY A 23 16.84 -2.20 -11.45
C GLY A 23 15.44 -1.60 -11.56
N SER A 24 14.78 -1.25 -10.44
CA SER A 24 13.42 -0.71 -10.46
C SER A 24 13.41 0.69 -11.08
N LYS A 25 12.65 0.85 -12.15
CA LYS A 25 12.51 2.10 -12.90
C LYS A 25 11.06 2.54 -12.86
N ARG A 26 10.82 3.85 -12.99
CA ARG A 26 9.47 4.42 -13.09
C ARG A 26 8.59 3.68 -14.11
N LYS A 27 9.17 3.25 -15.23
CA LYS A 27 8.47 2.51 -16.28
C LYS A 27 7.85 1.19 -15.81
N ASP A 28 8.37 0.57 -14.75
CA ASP A 28 7.88 -0.70 -14.22
C ASP A 28 6.57 -0.53 -13.43
N LEU A 29 6.16 0.72 -13.17
CA LEU A 29 4.92 1.10 -12.51
C LEU A 29 3.91 1.73 -13.48
N LEU A 30 4.29 1.93 -14.74
CA LEU A 30 3.41 2.53 -15.75
C LEU A 30 2.55 1.46 -16.42
N VAL A 31 1.27 1.75 -16.55
CA VAL A 31 0.27 0.94 -17.25
C VAL A 31 -0.45 1.83 -18.26
N ALA A 32 -0.93 1.25 -19.37
CA ALA A 32 -1.48 2.03 -20.46
C ALA A 32 -2.94 2.46 -20.25
N ASN A 33 -3.71 1.74 -19.43
CA ASN A 33 -5.14 1.95 -19.25
C ASN A 33 -5.68 1.42 -17.92
N ALA A 34 -6.97 1.66 -17.67
CA ALA A 34 -7.64 1.25 -16.44
C ALA A 34 -7.70 -0.28 -16.25
N ALA A 35 -7.84 -1.06 -17.33
CA ALA A 35 -7.89 -2.52 -17.23
C ALA A 35 -6.54 -3.11 -16.79
N GLU A 36 -5.44 -2.60 -17.36
CA GLU A 36 -4.08 -2.97 -16.94
C GLU A 36 -3.78 -2.51 -15.51
N SER A 37 -4.25 -1.33 -15.11
CA SER A 37 -4.15 -0.86 -13.72
C SER A 37 -4.87 -1.81 -12.75
N ALA A 38 -6.10 -2.21 -13.07
CA ALA A 38 -6.87 -3.16 -12.27
C ALA A 38 -6.16 -4.52 -12.16
N ALA A 39 -5.58 -5.01 -13.27
CA ALA A 39 -4.79 -6.25 -13.26
C ALA A 39 -3.53 -6.12 -12.38
N CYS A 40 -2.81 -5.01 -12.47
CA CYS A 40 -1.64 -4.72 -11.64
C CYS A 40 -2.00 -4.63 -10.14
N ILE A 41 -3.11 -3.99 -9.80
CA ILE A 41 -3.60 -3.96 -8.41
C ILE A 41 -3.93 -5.38 -7.94
N ALA A 42 -4.58 -6.19 -8.78
CA ALA A 42 -4.91 -7.56 -8.44
C ALA A 42 -3.65 -8.37 -8.13
N THR A 43 -2.60 -8.33 -8.96
CA THR A 43 -1.35 -9.08 -8.72
C THR A 43 -0.73 -8.73 -7.36
N VAL A 44 -0.69 -7.44 -7.01
CA VAL A 44 -0.23 -7.00 -5.69
C VAL A 44 -1.08 -7.58 -4.57
N LEU A 45 -2.41 -7.55 -4.69
CA LEU A 45 -3.33 -8.11 -3.68
C LEU A 45 -3.30 -9.63 -3.60
N PHE A 46 -2.84 -10.32 -4.64
CA PHE A 46 -2.53 -11.76 -4.63
C PHE A 46 -1.16 -12.07 -4.01
N GLY A 47 -0.40 -11.06 -3.63
CA GLY A 47 0.88 -11.21 -2.95
C GLY A 47 2.08 -11.31 -3.90
N GLU A 48 1.92 -11.03 -5.19
CA GLU A 48 3.06 -11.02 -6.12
C GLU A 48 4.13 -10.02 -5.67
N LEU A 49 5.38 -10.47 -5.64
CA LEU A 49 6.52 -9.65 -5.29
C LEU A 49 6.92 -8.75 -6.47
N GLY A 50 7.35 -7.53 -6.18
CA GLY A 50 7.89 -6.63 -7.18
C GLY A 50 7.64 -5.15 -6.89
N PRO A 51 8.07 -4.25 -7.78
CA PRO A 51 8.05 -2.81 -7.56
C PRO A 51 6.66 -2.25 -7.25
N ALA A 52 5.61 -2.80 -7.88
CA ALA A 52 4.23 -2.38 -7.62
C ALA A 52 3.81 -2.68 -6.17
N ARG A 53 4.15 -3.87 -5.66
CA ARG A 53 3.89 -4.26 -4.27
C ARG A 53 4.70 -3.38 -3.31
N ASP A 54 5.96 -3.13 -3.60
CA ASP A 54 6.82 -2.28 -2.75
C ASP A 54 6.23 -0.88 -2.57
N VAL A 55 5.78 -0.24 -3.66
CA VAL A 55 5.14 1.09 -3.60
C VAL A 55 3.82 1.06 -2.81
N VAL A 56 3.01 0.01 -2.97
CA VAL A 56 1.77 -0.16 -2.20
C VAL A 56 2.09 -0.31 -0.71
N LEU A 57 3.10 -1.11 -0.34
CA LEU A 57 3.54 -1.29 1.04
C LEU A 57 4.03 0.02 1.66
N LEU A 58 4.84 0.81 0.95
CA LEU A 58 5.30 2.12 1.43
C LEU A 58 4.15 3.06 1.76
N ASN A 59 3.19 3.21 0.83
CA ASN A 59 2.06 4.12 1.02
C ASN A 59 1.12 3.63 2.13
N ALA A 60 0.81 2.33 2.17
CA ALA A 60 -0.03 1.76 3.21
C ALA A 60 0.63 1.87 4.60
N ALA A 61 1.93 1.60 4.71
CA ALA A 61 2.69 1.75 5.94
C ALA A 61 2.68 3.20 6.43
N ALA A 62 2.90 4.18 5.55
CA ALA A 62 2.85 5.60 5.93
C ALA A 62 1.49 6.00 6.50
N VAL A 63 0.38 5.50 5.92
CA VAL A 63 -0.98 5.74 6.43
C VAL A 63 -1.22 5.03 7.76
N LEU A 64 -0.80 3.77 7.90
CA LEU A 64 -0.94 3.02 9.15
C LEU A 64 -0.17 3.67 10.30
N TRP A 65 1.04 4.13 10.04
CA TRP A 65 1.84 4.88 11.00
C TRP A 65 1.19 6.23 11.36
N ALA A 66 0.74 6.99 10.36
CA ALA A 66 0.05 8.27 10.59
C ALA A 66 -1.28 8.12 11.37
N ALA A 67 -1.94 6.96 11.23
CA ALA A 67 -3.15 6.61 11.97
C ALA A 67 -2.87 6.12 13.41
N GLY A 68 -1.60 5.97 13.80
CA GLY A 68 -1.21 5.46 15.12
C GLY A 68 -1.34 3.94 15.27
N SER A 69 -1.47 3.20 14.17
CA SER A 69 -1.61 1.74 14.17
C SER A 69 -0.29 0.99 14.37
N ALA A 70 0.84 1.69 14.33
CA ALA A 70 2.19 1.16 14.53
C ALA A 70 3.09 2.23 15.15
N ALA A 71 4.07 1.84 15.95
CA ALA A 71 5.00 2.76 16.61
C ALA A 71 6.13 3.24 15.68
N SER A 72 6.36 2.56 14.55
CA SER A 72 7.44 2.88 13.60
C SER A 72 7.06 2.54 12.15
N LEU A 73 7.78 3.12 11.18
CA LEU A 73 7.59 2.84 9.75
C LEU A 73 7.86 1.35 9.41
N PRO A 74 8.90 0.68 9.95
CA PRO A 74 9.11 -0.75 9.70
C PRO A 74 7.99 -1.64 10.26
N GLU A 75 7.47 -1.33 11.45
CA GLU A 75 6.33 -2.04 12.03
C GLU A 75 5.06 -1.82 11.18
N ALA A 76 4.82 -0.60 10.72
CA ALA A 76 3.71 -0.28 9.84
C ALA A 76 3.79 -1.05 8.50
N ARG A 77 5.00 -1.20 7.93
CA ARG A 77 5.24 -2.06 6.76
C ARG A 77 4.84 -3.51 7.04
N VAL A 78 5.25 -4.07 8.18
CA VAL A 78 4.89 -5.46 8.54
C VAL A 78 3.38 -5.65 8.61
N LEU A 79 2.63 -4.67 9.15
CA LEU A 79 1.17 -4.73 9.14
C LEU A 79 0.58 -4.70 7.71
N ALA A 80 1.13 -3.86 6.83
CA ALA A 80 0.73 -3.82 5.42
C ALA A 80 1.04 -5.13 4.68
N GLU A 81 2.21 -5.72 4.94
CA GLU A 81 2.60 -7.04 4.40
C GLU A 81 1.65 -8.13 4.87
N GLN A 82 1.39 -8.20 6.17
CA GLN A 82 0.43 -9.15 6.72
C GLN A 82 -0.96 -9.00 6.09
N ALA A 83 -1.42 -7.77 5.83
CA ALA A 83 -2.71 -7.55 5.18
C ALA A 83 -2.75 -8.13 3.76
N ILE A 84 -1.65 -8.02 2.99
CA ILE A 84 -1.52 -8.59 1.65
C ILE A 84 -1.35 -10.11 1.72
N ASP A 85 -0.34 -10.59 2.45
CA ASP A 85 0.10 -11.99 2.45
C ASP A 85 -0.94 -12.95 3.05
N THR A 86 -1.74 -12.47 4.02
CA THR A 86 -2.85 -13.26 4.57
C THR A 86 -4.11 -13.21 3.71
N GLY A 87 -4.10 -12.44 2.62
CA GLY A 87 -5.25 -12.26 1.72
C GLY A 87 -6.34 -11.33 2.28
N LYS A 88 -6.16 -10.71 3.45
CA LYS A 88 -7.14 -9.79 4.05
C LYS A 88 -7.43 -8.58 3.17
N ALA A 89 -6.41 -8.02 2.51
CA ALA A 89 -6.56 -6.89 1.61
C ALA A 89 -7.41 -7.26 0.37
N LYS A 90 -7.13 -8.42 -0.24
CA LYS A 90 -7.95 -8.99 -1.33
C LYS A 90 -9.39 -9.25 -0.88
N GLN A 91 -9.57 -9.85 0.30
CA GLN A 91 -10.91 -10.08 0.85
C GLN A 91 -11.67 -8.76 1.05
N LYS A 92 -10.99 -7.70 1.52
CA LYS A 92 -11.61 -6.38 1.69
C LYS A 92 -12.08 -5.77 0.37
N LEU A 93 -11.33 -5.94 -0.71
CA LEU A 93 -11.78 -5.54 -2.04
C LEU A 93 -13.04 -6.31 -2.48
N HIS A 94 -13.07 -7.62 -2.26
CA HIS A 94 -14.26 -8.43 -2.56
C HIS A 94 -15.48 -8.00 -1.74
N ASP A 95 -15.30 -7.70 -0.45
CA ASP A 95 -16.37 -7.19 0.41
C ASP A 95 -16.91 -5.84 -0.12
N LEU A 96 -16.02 -4.94 -0.55
CA LEU A 96 -16.39 -3.64 -1.10
C LEU A 96 -17.20 -3.78 -2.39
N VAL A 97 -16.78 -4.67 -3.30
CA VAL A 97 -17.52 -4.95 -4.55
C VAL A 97 -18.92 -5.48 -4.25
N LYS A 98 -19.06 -6.42 -3.30
CA LYS A 98 -20.37 -6.94 -2.89
C LYS A 98 -21.24 -5.84 -2.30
N PHE A 99 -20.66 -5.01 -1.42
CA PHE A 99 -21.36 -3.92 -0.76
C PHE A 99 -21.89 -2.88 -1.76
N SER A 100 -21.05 -2.44 -2.72
CA SER A 100 -21.47 -1.43 -3.69
C SER A 100 -22.60 -1.91 -4.59
N GLN A 101 -22.57 -3.18 -5.01
CA GLN A 101 -23.62 -3.79 -5.84
C GLN A 101 -24.94 -4.03 -5.08
N GLN A 102 -24.88 -4.15 -3.76
CA GLN A 102 -26.07 -4.27 -2.90
C GLN A 102 -26.69 -2.90 -2.61
N ALA A 103 -25.86 -1.85 -2.47
CA ALA A 103 -26.33 -0.49 -2.20
C ALA A 103 -26.99 0.20 -3.41
N GLU A 104 -26.77 -0.32 -4.61
CA GLU A 104 -27.42 0.15 -5.86
C GLU A 104 -28.81 -0.49 -6.10
N ARG A 105 -29.27 -1.39 -5.23
CA ARG A 105 -30.61 -2.00 -5.26
C ARG A 105 -31.52 -1.39 -4.21
#